data_AF-A0A1G8G9U0-F1
#
_entry.id   AF-A0A1G8G9U0-F1
#
_cell.length_a   1.000
_cell.length_b   1.000
_cell.length_c   1.000
_cell.angle_alpha   90.00
_cell.angle_beta   90.00
_cell.angle_gamma   90.00
#
_symmetry.space_group_name_H-M   'P 1'
#
loop_
_entity.id
_entity.type
_entity.pdbx_description
1 polymer ?
#
loop_
_entity_poly.entity_id
_entity_poly.type
_entity_poly.pdbx_seq_one_letter_code
_entity_poly.pdbx_strand_id
1 'polypeptide(L)' 'MNLEVVKKEVMQLMVLIAQNKKVEAKEVAGAVLEMINEGLDFAATDEDLVQWGKLEKIVNELKAKVD' A
#
# COMPACT_ATOMS: atom_id res chain seq x y z
N MET A 1 -9.70 9.92 4.29
CA MET A 1 -8.28 9.60 4.07
C MET A 1 -7.90 9.98 2.64
N ASN A 2 -6.64 10.37 2.37
CA ASN A 2 -6.24 10.88 1.05
C ASN A 2 -5.50 9.79 0.25
N LEU A 3 -6.11 9.33 -0.85
CA LEU A 3 -5.55 8.33 -1.75
C LEU A 3 -4.15 8.70 -2.27
N GLU A 4 -3.89 9.98 -2.53
CA GLU A 4 -2.58 10.45 -3.00
C GLU A 4 -1.47 10.25 -1.96
N VAL A 5 -1.80 10.30 -0.67
CA VAL A 5 -0.84 9.99 0.39
C VAL A 5 -0.47 8.52 0.33
N VAL A 6 -1.48 7.65 0.24
CA VAL A 6 -1.24 6.20 0.18
C VAL A 6 -0.45 5.81 -1.08
N LYS A 7 -0.72 6.43 -2.24
CA LYS A 7 0.08 6.23 -3.45
C LYS A 7 1.57 6.57 -3.25
N LYS A 8 1.88 7.64 -2.53
CA LYS A 8 3.27 8.01 -2.20
C LYS A 8 3.94 6.98 -1.31
N GLU A 9 3.23 6.46 -0.31
CA GLU A 9 3.73 5.41 0.57
C GLU A 9 3.97 4.10 -0.20
N VAL A 10 3.10 3.74 -1.14
CA VAL A 10 3.32 2.61 -2.07
C VAL A 10 4.57 2.83 -2.92
N MET A 11 4.79 4.04 -3.45
CA MET A 11 6.02 4.36 -4.20
C MET A 11 7.26 4.25 -3.32
N GLN A 12 7.20 4.73 -2.07
CA GLN A 12 8.30 4.61 -1.12
C GLN A 12 8.62 3.14 -0.81
N LEU A 13 7.60 2.29 -0.65
CA LEU A 13 7.77 0.85 -0.51
C LEU A 13 8.53 0.25 -1.71
N MET A 14 8.14 0.62 -2.94
CA MET A 14 8.85 0.14 -4.14
C MET A 14 10.33 0.56 -4.15
N VAL A 15 10.63 1.79 -3.71
CA VAL A 15 12.02 2.29 -3.60
C VAL A 15 12.81 1.51 -2.55
N LEU A 16 12.24 1.25 -1.37
CA LEU A 16 12.90 0.48 -0.31
C LEU A 16 13.23 -0.96 -0.77
N ILE A 17 12.29 -1.59 -1.48
CA ILE A 17 12.50 -2.91 -2.09
C ILE A 17 13.63 -2.88 -3.12
N ALA A 18 13.64 -1.87 -4.00
CA ALA A 18 14.71 -1.70 -4.99
C ALA A 18 16.08 -1.46 -4.35
N GLN A 19 16.11 -0.83 -3.16
CA GLN A 19 17.31 -0.62 -2.36
C GLN A 19 17.69 -1.83 -1.48
N ASN A 20 16.94 -2.94 -1.56
CA ASN A 20 17.11 -4.14 -0.73
C ASN A 20 17.01 -3.87 0.80
N LYS A 21 16.31 -2.80 1.19
CA LYS A 21 16.02 -2.42 2.57
C LYS A 21 14.82 -3.19 3.10
N LYS A 22 15.01 -4.50 3.29
CA LYS A 22 13.89 -5.44 3.57
C LYS A 22 13.17 -5.17 4.89
N VAL A 23 13.89 -4.75 5.95
CA VAL A 23 13.29 -4.49 7.26
C VAL A 23 12.36 -3.27 7.17
N GLU A 24 12.88 -2.15 6.66
CA GLU A 24 12.08 -0.93 6.49
C GLU A 24 10.91 -1.16 5.50
N ALA A 25 11.14 -1.93 4.43
CA ALA A 25 10.08 -2.27 3.48
C ALA A 25 8.95 -3.08 4.14
N LYS A 26 9.25 -4.01 5.06
CA LYS A 26 8.22 -4.78 5.79
C LYS A 26 7.38 -3.87 6.68
N GLU A 27 8.02 -2.97 7.41
CA GLU A 27 7.32 -2.01 8.28
C GLU A 27 6.40 -1.09 7.47
N VAL A 28 6.92 -0.51 6.38
CA VAL A 28 6.14 0.35 5.49
C VAL A 28 5.00 -0.42 4.83
N ALA A 29 5.21 -1.66 4.37
CA ALA A 29 4.15 -2.48 3.78
C ALA A 29 2.99 -2.75 4.76
N GLY A 30 3.29 -2.98 6.04
CA GLY A 30 2.27 -3.14 7.09
C GLY A 30 1.44 -1.86 7.26
N ALA A 31 2.11 -0.72 7.43
CA ALA A 31 1.44 0.57 7.60
C ALA A 31 0.59 0.95 6.37
N VAL A 32 1.10 0.72 5.16
CA VAL A 32 0.35 0.97 3.91
C VAL A 32 -0.89 0.09 3.82
N LEU A 33 -0.81 -1.18 4.22
CA LEU A 33 -1.98 -2.06 4.23
C LEU A 33 -3.05 -1.59 5.21
N GLU A 34 -2.66 -1.12 6.41
CA GLU A 34 -3.61 -0.54 7.37
C GLU A 34 -4.31 0.70 6.79
N MET A 35 -3.55 1.60 6.16
CA MET A 35 -4.10 2.76 5.45
C MET A 35 -4.99 2.35 4.25
N ILE A 36 -4.73 1.24 3.58
CA ILE A 36 -5.60 0.80 2.48
C ILE A 36 -6.91 0.21 3.04
N ASN A 37 -6.83 -0.56 4.12
CA ASN A 37 -8.00 -1.17 4.75
C ASN A 37 -8.96 -0.12 5.31
N GLU A 38 -8.43 0.89 6.00
CA GLU A 38 -9.24 2.05 6.39
C GLU A 38 -9.86 2.74 5.15
N GLY A 39 -9.15 2.78 4.01
CA GLY A 39 -9.63 3.39 2.77
C GLY A 39 -10.80 2.63 2.16
N LEU A 40 -10.73 1.29 2.22
CA LEU A 40 -11.79 0.38 1.82
C LEU A 40 -13.02 0.49 2.72
N ASP A 41 -12.82 0.53 4.05
CA ASP A 41 -13.89 0.64 5.04
C ASP A 41 -14.72 1.93 4.89
N PHE A 42 -14.08 3.01 4.42
CA PHE A 42 -14.70 4.33 4.24
C PHE A 42 -14.85 4.75 2.77
N ALA A 43 -14.75 3.82 1.83
CA ALA A 43 -14.94 4.11 0.40
C ALA A 43 -16.38 4.57 0.13
N ALA A 44 -16.55 5.73 -0.51
CA ALA A 44 -17.86 6.34 -0.73
C ALA A 44 -18.51 5.92 -2.05
N THR A 45 -17.70 5.42 -2.99
CA THR A 45 -18.13 5.03 -4.34
C THR A 45 -17.50 3.72 -4.77
N ASP A 46 -18.13 3.04 -5.74
CA ASP A 46 -17.56 1.85 -6.38
C ASP A 46 -16.21 2.16 -7.05
N GLU A 47 -16.03 3.37 -7.57
CA GLU A 47 -14.76 3.80 -8.14
C GLU A 47 -13.67 3.85 -7.07
N ASP A 48 -13.96 4.41 -5.89
CA ASP A 48 -13.02 4.43 -4.76
C ASP A 48 -12.66 3.00 -4.33
N LEU A 49 -13.65 2.11 -4.19
CA LEU A 49 -13.42 0.70 -3.85
C LEU A 49 -12.47 0.02 -4.84
N VAL A 50 -12.65 0.26 -6.14
CA VAL A 50 -11.77 -0.29 -7.17
C VAL A 50 -10.36 0.28 -7.06
N GLN A 51 -10.20 1.57 -6.79
CA GLN A 51 -8.89 2.19 -6.64
C GLN A 51 -8.14 1.66 -5.41
N TRP A 52 -8.82 1.56 -4.27
CA TRP A 52 -8.26 0.98 -3.05
C TRP A 52 -7.89 -0.50 -3.22
N GLY A 53 -8.77 -1.31 -3.81
CA GLY A 53 -8.49 -2.73 -4.05
C GLY A 53 -7.31 -2.97 -5.01
N LYS A 54 -7.08 -2.07 -5.98
CA LYS A 54 -5.88 -2.12 -6.82
C LYS A 54 -4.61 -1.85 -6.02
N LEU A 55 -4.62 -0.87 -5.13
CA LEU A 55 -3.48 -0.57 -4.26
C LEU A 55 -3.21 -1.73 -3.31
N GLU A 56 -4.25 -2.32 -2.71
CA GLU A 56 -4.14 -3.47 -1.82
C GLU A 56 -3.40 -4.63 -2.50
N LYS A 57 -3.83 -4.97 -3.72
CA LYS A 57 -3.20 -6.03 -4.52
C LYS A 57 -1.72 -5.74 -4.77
N ILE A 58 -1.39 -4.51 -5.18
CA ILE A 58 0.01 -4.10 -5.43
C ILE A 58 0.85 -4.27 -4.16
N VAL A 59 0.36 -3.80 -3.01
CA VAL A 59 1.12 -3.87 -1.76
C VAL A 59 1.30 -5.31 -1.28
N ASN A 60 0.28 -6.16 -1.43
CA ASN A 60 0.40 -7.59 -1.12
C ASN A 60 1.44 -8.30 -2.02
N GLU A 61 1.48 -7.98 -3.31
CA GLU A 61 2.51 -8.50 -4.23
C GLU A 61 3.92 -8.00 -3.86
N LEU A 62 4.05 -6.75 -3.41
CA LEU A 62 5.32 -6.18 -2.95
C LEU A 62 5.77 -6.82 -1.63
N LYS A 63 4.85 -7.00 -0.69
CA LYS A 63 5.09 -7.64 0.60
C LYS A 63 5.62 -9.07 0.44
N ALA A 64 5.04 -9.85 -0.46
CA ALA A 64 5.49 -11.21 -0.77
C ALA A 64 6.95 -11.29 -1.30
N LYS A 65 7.52 -10.19 -1.79
CA LYS A 65 8.93 -10.13 -2.25
C LYS A 65 9.92 -9.84 -1.13
N VAL A 66 9.45 -9.25 -0.03
CA VAL A 66 10.29 -8.91 1.13
C VAL A 66 10.14 -9.91 2.26
N ASP A 67 9.02 -10.63 2.32
CA ASP A 67 8.75 -11.65 3.32
C ASP A 67 9.80 -12.77 3.37
#